data_AF-A0A1E8B800-F1
#
_entry.id   AF-A0A1E8B800-F1
#
_cell.length_a   1.000
_cell.length_b   1.000
_cell.length_c   1.000
_cell.angle_alpha   90.00
_cell.angle_beta   90.00
_cell.angle_gamma   90.00
#
_symmetry.space_group_name_H-M   'P 1'
#
loop_
_entity.id
_entity.type
_entity.pdbx_description
1 polymer ?
#
loop_
_entity_poly.entity_id
_entity_poly.type
_entity_poly.pdbx_seq_one_letter_code
_entity_poly.pdbx_strand_id
1 'polypeptide(L)'
;MLRLHGENEGLSLVKFHVGERAKKELVVAFMKEIAVPELVEEVKKRIQKINIDNVPESGYVEQLIEDNYLSPFPQVQSTERPDKVIAALMEGRVAILLDGTPFALIVPVTFSMMMQSPEDYYERWIPGTLIRLLRFGTAIISLFAPALYISFISFHSILD
;
A
#
# COMPACT_ATOMS: atom_id res chain seq x y z
N MET A 1 16.30 -12.02 -3.14
CA MET A 1 16.36 -10.57 -2.91
C MET A 1 16.21 -10.20 -1.44
N LEU A 2 15.10 -10.53 -0.75
CA LEU A 2 14.93 -10.20 0.68
C LEU A 2 15.97 -10.87 1.62
N ARG A 3 16.40 -12.10 1.33
CA ARG A 3 17.49 -12.77 2.07
C ARG A 3 18.88 -12.16 1.84
N LEU A 4 19.10 -11.41 0.76
CA LEU A 4 20.43 -10.87 0.38
C LEU A 4 20.78 -9.58 1.13
N HIS A 5 19.79 -8.89 1.72
CA HIS A 5 20.00 -7.75 2.62
C HIS A 5 19.74 -8.12 4.10
N GLY A 6 19.64 -9.43 4.38
CA GLY A 6 19.07 -9.99 5.61
C GLY A 6 20.10 -10.50 6.62
N GLU A 7 21.24 -9.82 6.79
CA GLU A 7 22.10 -10.02 7.98
C GLU A 7 21.58 -9.24 9.21
N ASN A 8 20.30 -8.88 9.22
CA ASN A 8 19.66 -8.23 10.36
C ASN A 8 18.90 -9.28 11.19
N GLU A 9 19.33 -9.49 12.43
CA GLU A 9 18.71 -10.39 13.42
C GLU A 9 17.23 -10.06 13.72
N GLY A 10 16.74 -8.89 13.28
CA GLY A 10 15.36 -8.44 13.46
C GLY A 10 14.35 -8.86 12.37
N LEU A 11 14.76 -9.38 11.21
CA LEU A 11 13.80 -9.75 10.15
C LEU A 11 13.11 -11.08 10.46
N SER A 12 11.79 -11.04 10.59
CA SER A 12 10.95 -12.23 10.81
C SER A 12 10.16 -12.59 9.55
N LEU A 13 10.17 -13.87 9.20
CA LEU A 13 9.41 -14.45 8.08
C LEU A 13 8.50 -15.54 8.62
N VAL A 14 7.19 -15.39 8.41
CA VAL A 14 6.18 -16.37 8.81
C VAL A 14 5.51 -16.92 7.56
N LYS A 15 5.55 -18.24 7.41
CA LYS A 15 4.99 -18.94 6.25
C LYS A 15 3.57 -19.41 6.52
N PHE A 16 2.71 -19.30 5.51
CA PHE A 16 1.34 -19.77 5.46
C PHE A 16 1.12 -20.59 4.19
N HIS A 17 0.08 -21.42 4.20
CA HIS A 17 -0.44 -22.07 3.01
C HIS A 17 -1.86 -21.58 2.79
N VAL A 18 -2.13 -21.05 1.60
CA VAL A 18 -3.45 -20.52 1.21
C VAL A 18 -3.97 -21.26 -0.01
N GLY A 19 -5.30 -21.38 -0.12
CA GLY A 19 -5.98 -22.17 -1.17
C GLY A 19 -6.41 -23.56 -0.69
N GLU A 20 -7.67 -23.94 -0.88
CA GLU A 20 -8.19 -25.26 -0.47
C GLU A 20 -7.75 -26.38 -1.42
N ARG A 21 -7.88 -26.18 -2.73
CA ARG A 21 -7.56 -27.18 -3.77
C ARG A 21 -6.16 -26.98 -4.35
N ALA A 22 -5.81 -25.73 -4.63
CA ALA A 22 -4.50 -25.35 -5.14
C ALA A 22 -3.75 -24.56 -4.07
N LYS A 23 -2.96 -25.26 -3.26
CA LYS A 23 -2.18 -24.67 -2.19
C LYS A 23 -1.01 -23.87 -2.74
N LYS A 24 -0.87 -22.63 -2.28
CA LYS A 24 0.30 -21.77 -2.51
C LYS A 24 0.95 -21.38 -1.20
N GLU A 25 2.28 -21.21 -1.22
CA GLU A 25 3.00 -20.62 -0.10
C GLU A 25 2.76 -19.11 -0.08
N LEU A 26 2.49 -18.57 1.10
CA LEU A 26 2.39 -17.13 1.35
C LEU A 26 3.31 -16.80 2.52
N VAL A 27 4.14 -15.78 2.35
CA VAL A 27 5.11 -15.34 3.36
C VAL A 27 4.72 -13.96 3.88
N VAL A 28 4.61 -13.84 5.19
CA VAL A 28 4.50 -12.56 5.90
C VAL A 28 5.87 -12.19 6.43
N ALA A 29 6.41 -11.07 5.97
CA ALA A 29 7.69 -10.51 6.37
C ALA A 29 7.47 -9.23 7.19
N PHE A 30 8.18 -9.08 8.30
CA PHE A 30 8.15 -7.89 9.14
C PHE A 30 9.41 -7.83 10.01
N MET A 31 9.73 -6.64 10.52
CA MET A 31 10.86 -6.43 11.41
C MET A 31 10.38 -6.47 12.87
N LYS A 32 10.80 -7.49 13.62
CA LYS A 32 10.25 -7.82 14.95
C LYS A 32 10.38 -6.69 15.97
N GLU A 33 11.41 -5.87 15.86
CA GLU A 33 11.74 -4.80 16.82
C GLU A 33 10.96 -3.50 16.58
N ILE A 34 10.47 -3.29 15.36
CA ILE A 34 9.85 -2.02 14.92
C ILE A 34 8.40 -2.19 14.46
N ALA A 35 8.01 -3.40 14.04
CA ALA A 35 6.63 -3.66 13.64
C ALA A 35 5.70 -3.70 14.86
N VAL A 36 4.54 -3.05 14.74
CA VAL A 36 3.49 -3.07 15.76
C VAL A 36 2.94 -4.50 15.89
N PRO A 37 3.06 -5.17 17.05
CA PRO A 37 2.65 -6.56 17.21
C PRO A 37 1.19 -6.82 16.86
N GLU A 38 0.30 -5.89 17.22
CA GLU A 38 -1.14 -5.99 16.96
C GLU A 38 -1.45 -5.99 15.45
N LEU A 39 -0.72 -5.18 14.68
CA LEU A 39 -0.82 -5.15 13.22
C LEU A 39 -0.39 -6.50 12.63
N VAL A 40 0.74 -7.04 13.09
CA VAL A 40 1.27 -8.32 12.60
C VAL A 40 0.27 -9.44 12.89
N GLU A 41 -0.28 -9.51 14.09
CA GLU A 41 -1.26 -10.55 14.45
C GLU A 41 -2.57 -10.41 13.67
N GLU A 42 -3.05 -9.19 13.44
CA GLU A 42 -4.24 -8.97 12.64
C GLU A 42 -4.03 -9.39 11.17
N VAL A 43 -2.86 -9.08 10.58
CA VAL A 43 -2.50 -9.55 9.23
C VAL A 43 -2.49 -11.08 9.16
N LYS A 44 -1.85 -11.76 10.12
CA LYS A 44 -1.80 -13.24 10.18
C LYS A 44 -3.21 -13.82 10.29
N LYS A 45 -4.04 -13.25 11.16
CA LYS A 45 -5.43 -13.68 11.38
C LYS A 45 -6.27 -13.52 10.11
N ARG A 46 -6.08 -12.47 9.32
CA ARG A 46 -6.78 -12.30 8.03
C ARG A 46 -6.32 -13.31 6.98
N ILE A 47 -5.02 -13.55 6.89
CA ILE A 47 -4.47 -14.56 5.99
C ILE A 47 -5.04 -15.94 6.31
N GLN A 48 -5.16 -16.29 7.58
CA GLN A 48 -5.74 -17.57 8.00
C GLN A 48 -7.24 -17.71 7.69
N LYS A 49 -7.96 -16.61 7.48
CA LYS A 49 -9.37 -16.60 7.09
C LYS A 49 -9.58 -16.72 5.58
N ILE A 50 -8.51 -16.68 4.78
CA ILE A 50 -8.59 -16.85 3.33
C ILE A 50 -9.17 -18.25 3.04
N ASN A 51 -10.41 -18.27 2.56
CA ASN A 51 -11.12 -19.49 2.21
C ASN A 51 -11.59 -19.42 0.75
N ILE A 52 -10.68 -19.75 -0.16
CA ILE A 52 -10.95 -19.89 -1.60
C ILE A 52 -10.22 -21.12 -2.14
N ASP A 53 -10.75 -21.73 -3.20
CA ASP A 53 -10.19 -22.96 -3.77
C ASP A 53 -8.76 -22.77 -4.32
N ASN A 54 -8.47 -21.60 -4.88
CA ASN A 54 -7.19 -21.23 -5.48
C ASN A 54 -6.96 -19.72 -5.32
N VAL A 55 -5.72 -19.34 -5.00
CA VAL A 55 -5.28 -17.93 -4.94
C VAL A 55 -4.41 -17.64 -6.17
N PRO A 56 -4.97 -17.21 -7.31
CA PRO A 56 -4.22 -17.11 -8.56
C PRO A 56 -3.16 -16.00 -8.51
N GLU A 57 -3.46 -14.86 -7.88
CA GLU A 57 -2.61 -13.67 -7.88
C GLU A 57 -2.67 -12.91 -6.55
N SER A 58 -1.67 -12.07 -6.27
CA SER A 58 -1.57 -11.29 -5.03
C SER A 58 -2.73 -10.31 -4.84
N GLY A 59 -3.34 -9.82 -5.92
CA GLY A 59 -4.53 -8.96 -5.85
C GLY A 59 -5.74 -9.61 -5.16
N TYR A 60 -5.85 -10.95 -5.19
CA TYR A 60 -6.87 -11.66 -4.42
C TYR A 60 -6.57 -11.62 -2.93
N VAL A 61 -5.29 -11.78 -2.56
CA VAL A 61 -4.86 -11.67 -1.16
C VAL A 61 -5.16 -10.26 -0.66
N GLU A 62 -4.81 -9.23 -1.44
CA GLU A 62 -5.11 -7.82 -1.15
C GLU A 62 -6.58 -7.64 -0.78
N GLN A 63 -7.51 -8.02 -1.66
CA GLN A 63 -8.95 -7.86 -1.41
C GLN A 63 -9.45 -8.65 -0.18
N LEU A 64 -8.87 -9.82 0.09
CA LEU A 64 -9.30 -10.68 1.20
C LEU A 64 -8.76 -10.25 2.56
N ILE A 65 -7.72 -9.41 2.59
CA ILE A 65 -7.14 -8.87 3.83
C ILE A 65 -7.52 -7.41 4.10
N GLU A 66 -8.21 -6.73 3.19
CA GLU A 66 -8.70 -5.36 3.42
C GLU A 66 -9.74 -5.29 4.56
N ASP A 67 -9.69 -4.24 5.38
CA ASP A 67 -10.68 -4.02 6.44
C ASP A 67 -12.04 -3.57 5.89
N ASN A 68 -11.99 -2.69 4.90
CA ASN A 68 -13.16 -1.97 4.42
C ASN A 68 -13.08 -1.81 2.91
N TYR A 69 -13.71 -2.73 2.20
CA TYR A 69 -13.83 -2.71 0.74
C TYR A 69 -14.59 -1.49 0.20
N LEU A 70 -15.31 -0.74 1.05
CA LEU A 70 -15.96 0.53 0.68
C LEU A 70 -15.07 1.75 0.91
N SER A 71 -13.87 1.57 1.45
CA SER A 71 -12.91 2.66 1.59
C SER A 71 -12.53 3.20 0.21
N PRO A 72 -12.65 4.51 -0.04
CA PRO A 72 -12.14 5.10 -1.27
C PRO A 72 -10.60 5.17 -1.29
N PHE A 73 -9.95 4.85 -0.16
CA PHE A 73 -8.50 4.82 -0.01
C PHE A 73 -7.98 3.37 0.02
N PRO A 74 -6.92 3.06 -0.75
CA PRO A 74 -6.27 1.76 -0.72
C PRO A 74 -5.67 1.51 0.66
N GLN A 75 -5.85 0.30 1.17
CA GLN A 75 -5.33 -0.11 2.47
C GLN A 75 -4.05 -0.95 2.35
N VAL A 76 -3.80 -1.43 1.13
CA VAL A 76 -2.67 -2.25 0.73
C VAL A 76 -1.96 -1.57 -0.44
N GLN A 77 -0.63 -1.60 -0.45
CA GLN A 77 0.16 -1.14 -1.60
C GLN A 77 0.85 -2.33 -2.25
N SER A 78 0.53 -2.58 -3.53
CA SER A 78 1.23 -3.57 -4.34
C SER A 78 2.49 -2.99 -4.99
N THR A 79 3.59 -3.75 -5.00
CA THR A 79 4.82 -3.36 -5.67
C THR A 79 5.66 -4.54 -6.15
N GLU A 80 6.26 -4.43 -7.34
CA GLU A 80 7.27 -5.38 -7.85
C GLU A 80 8.69 -5.01 -7.38
N ARG A 81 8.85 -3.83 -6.77
CA ARG A 81 10.15 -3.23 -6.46
C ARG A 81 10.66 -3.69 -5.08
N PRO A 82 11.72 -4.51 -5.00
CA PRO A 82 12.19 -5.07 -3.74
C PRO A 82 12.75 -4.00 -2.78
N ASP A 83 13.31 -2.92 -3.31
CA ASP A 83 13.81 -1.79 -2.54
C ASP A 83 12.69 -1.08 -1.75
N LYS A 84 11.49 -0.94 -2.34
CA LYS A 84 10.33 -0.40 -1.64
C LYS A 84 9.86 -1.29 -0.50
N VAL A 85 9.89 -2.61 -0.71
CA VAL A 85 9.55 -3.58 0.33
C VAL A 85 10.50 -3.46 1.51
N ILE A 86 11.82 -3.37 1.25
CA ILE A 86 12.82 -3.20 2.30
C ILE A 86 12.61 -1.89 3.05
N ALA A 87 12.42 -0.77 2.35
CA ALA A 87 12.15 0.53 2.99
C ALA A 87 10.89 0.47 3.88
N ALA A 88 9.80 -0.12 3.39
CA ALA A 88 8.58 -0.30 4.17
C ALA A 88 8.79 -1.15 5.43
N LEU A 89 9.54 -2.26 5.32
CA LEU A 89 9.87 -3.11 6.47
C LEU A 89 10.69 -2.34 7.53
N MET A 90 11.62 -1.47 7.10
CA MET A 90 12.40 -0.59 7.99
C MET A 90 11.55 0.51 8.66
N GLU A 91 10.41 0.87 8.07
CA GLU A 91 9.40 1.76 8.68
C GLU A 91 8.47 1.03 9.66
N GLY A 92 8.67 -0.26 9.93
CA GLY A 92 7.82 -1.06 10.82
C GLY A 92 6.54 -1.58 10.15
N ARG A 93 6.46 -1.54 8.81
CA ARG A 93 5.34 -2.11 8.06
C ARG A 93 5.50 -3.61 7.85
N VAL A 94 4.44 -4.24 7.38
CA VAL A 94 4.39 -5.68 7.06
C VAL A 94 4.35 -5.85 5.54
N ALA A 95 5.13 -6.79 5.03
CA ALA A 95 5.10 -7.20 3.63
C ALA A 95 4.54 -8.62 3.49
N ILE A 96 3.73 -8.85 2.47
CA ILE A 96 3.11 -10.15 2.17
C ILE A 96 3.52 -10.56 0.75
N LEU A 97 4.04 -11.77 0.61
CA LEU A 97 4.52 -12.32 -0.65
C LEU A 97 3.75 -13.60 -0.96
N LEU A 98 3.14 -13.68 -2.13
CA LEU A 98 2.46 -14.88 -2.61
C LEU A 98 3.33 -15.59 -3.65
N ASP A 99 3.50 -16.90 -3.49
CA ASP A 99 4.24 -17.72 -4.44
C ASP A 99 3.65 -17.66 -5.86
N GLY A 100 4.54 -17.63 -6.85
CA GLY A 100 4.18 -17.52 -8.26
C GLY A 100 3.72 -16.12 -8.70
N THR A 101 3.93 -15.07 -7.90
CA THR A 101 3.62 -13.68 -8.29
C THR A 101 4.83 -12.76 -8.16
N PRO A 102 5.02 -11.76 -9.05
CA PRO A 102 6.14 -10.82 -8.97
C PRO A 102 5.90 -9.66 -7.97
N PHE A 103 4.70 -9.58 -7.38
CA PHE A 103 4.28 -8.48 -6.52
C PHE A 103 4.38 -8.84 -5.04
N ALA A 104 4.82 -7.88 -4.23
CA ALA A 104 4.68 -7.86 -2.78
C ALA A 104 3.60 -6.86 -2.38
N LEU A 105 2.82 -7.21 -1.36
CA LEU A 105 1.81 -6.34 -0.76
C LEU A 105 2.37 -5.72 0.53
N ILE A 106 2.23 -4.41 0.71
CA ILE A 106 2.71 -3.67 1.89
C ILE A 106 1.52 -3.14 2.68
N VAL A 107 1.51 -3.36 3.99
CA VAL A 107 0.44 -2.93 4.91
C VAL A 107 0.98 -2.36 6.24
N PRO A 108 0.28 -1.38 6.85
CA PRO A 108 -0.84 -0.62 6.27
C PRO A 108 -0.32 0.43 5.27
N VAL A 109 -1.17 0.88 4.36
CA VAL A 109 -0.93 2.09 3.57
C VAL A 109 -1.24 3.33 4.40
N THR A 110 -0.40 4.36 4.27
CA THR A 110 -0.66 5.69 4.85
C THR A 110 -0.90 6.71 3.75
N PHE A 111 -1.66 7.77 4.05
CA PHE A 111 -1.94 8.86 3.09
C PHE A 111 -0.66 9.47 2.49
N SER A 112 0.41 9.55 3.28
CA SER A 112 1.73 10.02 2.82
C SER A 112 2.33 9.16 1.70
N MET A 113 2.07 7.84 1.69
CA MET A 113 2.54 6.94 0.63
C MET A 113 1.76 7.14 -0.66
N MET A 114 0.47 7.45 -0.57
CA MET A 114 -0.37 7.72 -1.75
C MET A 114 0.02 9.02 -2.46
N MET A 115 0.53 9.99 -1.71
CA MET A 115 0.96 11.29 -2.24
C MET A 115 2.37 11.26 -2.85
N GLN A 116 3.09 10.13 -2.77
CA GLN A 116 4.45 9.97 -3.29
C GLN A 116 4.44 9.16 -4.58
N SER A 117 5.04 9.71 -5.64
CA SER A 117 5.32 8.94 -6.86
C SER A 117 6.50 8.00 -6.62
N PRO A 118 6.56 6.82 -7.27
CA PRO A 118 7.72 5.94 -7.24
C PRO A 118 9.06 6.59 -7.63
N GLU A 119 9.02 7.66 -8.42
CA GLU A 119 10.16 8.43 -8.92
C GLU A 119 10.62 9.49 -7.91
N ASP A 120 9.72 9.96 -7.03
CA ASP A 120 10.01 11.03 -6.06
C ASP A 120 11.06 10.61 -5.00
N TYR A 121 11.33 9.31 -4.85
CA TYR A 121 12.36 8.77 -3.97
C TYR A 121 13.78 8.87 -4.54
N TYR A 122 13.93 9.00 -5.86
CA TYR A 122 15.23 9.12 -6.54
C TYR A 122 15.61 10.57 -6.84
N GLU A 123 14.65 11.48 -6.73
CA GLU A 123 14.84 12.91 -6.87
C GLU A 123 15.49 13.52 -5.63
N ARG A 124 16.29 14.59 -5.81
CA ARG A 124 16.81 15.35 -4.66
C ARG A 124 15.63 15.92 -3.86
N TRP A 125 15.82 16.07 -2.55
CA TRP A 125 14.74 16.51 -1.64
C TRP A 125 14.07 17.83 -2.06
N ILE A 126 14.79 18.76 -2.70
CA ILE A 126 14.28 20.05 -3.19
C ILE A 126 13.27 19.88 -4.35
N PRO A 127 13.63 19.31 -5.52
CA PRO A 127 12.67 19.08 -6.60
C PRO A 127 11.53 18.14 -6.20
N GLY A 128 11.81 17.08 -5.43
CA GLY A 128 10.77 16.17 -4.94
C GLY A 128 9.73 16.86 -4.04
N THR A 129 10.16 17.81 -3.19
CA THR A 129 9.22 18.59 -2.35
C THR A 129 8.39 19.56 -3.19
N LEU A 130 8.99 20.20 -4.21
CA LEU A 130 8.28 21.09 -5.12
C LEU A 130 7.18 20.34 -5.90
N ILE A 131 7.49 19.17 -6.47
CA ILE A 131 6.51 18.33 -7.17
C ILE A 131 5.39 17.91 -6.22
N ARG A 132 5.71 17.56 -4.97
CA ARG A 132 4.72 17.19 -3.95
C ARG A 132 3.77 18.36 -3.64
N LEU A 133 4.29 19.58 -3.46
CA LEU A 133 3.49 20.78 -3.23
C LEU A 133 2.57 21.08 -4.41
N LEU A 134 3.08 20.97 -5.64
CA LEU A 134 2.27 21.13 -6.85
C LEU A 134 1.15 20.10 -6.92
N ARG A 135 1.41 18.83 -6.58
CA ARG A 135 0.41 17.75 -6.57
C ARG A 135 -0.71 18.03 -5.57
N PHE A 136 -0.39 18.57 -4.39
CA PHE A 136 -1.40 19.02 -3.43
C PHE A 136 -2.21 20.22 -3.96
N GLY A 137 -1.53 21.21 -4.55
CA GLY A 137 -2.20 22.38 -5.12
C GLY A 137 -3.15 22.02 -6.26
N THR A 138 -2.73 21.16 -7.18
CA THR A 138 -3.57 20.71 -8.31
C THR A 138 -4.74 19.85 -7.84
N ALA A 139 -4.57 19.00 -6.82
CA ALA A 139 -5.66 18.23 -6.24
C ALA A 139 -6.76 19.13 -5.66
N ILE A 140 -6.38 20.19 -4.94
CA ILE A 140 -7.32 21.20 -4.42
C ILE A 140 -8.04 21.91 -5.58
N ILE A 141 -7.29 22.41 -6.57
CA ILE A 141 -7.88 23.12 -7.71
C ILE A 141 -8.83 22.19 -8.47
N SER A 142 -8.44 20.94 -8.75
CA SER A 142 -9.28 19.99 -9.48
C SER A 142 -10.58 19.66 -8.73
N LEU A 143 -10.56 19.65 -7.40
CA LEU A 143 -11.74 19.37 -6.57
C LEU A 143 -12.69 20.57 -6.52
N PHE A 144 -12.16 21.79 -6.39
CA PHE A 144 -12.97 23.00 -6.20
C PHE A 144 -13.28 23.75 -7.50
N ALA A 145 -12.51 23.59 -8.57
CA ALA A 145 -12.70 24.33 -9.82
C ALA A 145 -14.10 24.18 -10.43
N PRO A 146 -14.73 22.98 -10.49
CA PRO A 146 -16.09 22.84 -11.00
C PRO A 146 -17.12 23.60 -10.15
N ALA A 147 -17.00 23.50 -8.82
CA ALA A 147 -17.90 24.17 -7.89
C ALA A 147 -17.75 25.69 -7.94
N LEU A 148 -16.52 26.20 -8.01
CA LEU A 148 -16.22 27.61 -8.18
C LEU A 148 -16.73 28.14 -9.52
N TYR A 149 -16.52 27.40 -10.61
CA TYR A 149 -17.01 27.76 -11.94
C TYR A 149 -18.53 27.92 -11.96
N ILE A 150 -19.27 26.94 -11.41
CA ILE A 150 -20.74 27.02 -11.30
C ILE A 150 -21.15 28.20 -10.42
N SER A 151 -20.50 28.39 -9.27
CA SER A 151 -20.76 29.53 -8.38
C SER A 151 -20.61 30.86 -9.12
N PHE A 152 -19.52 31.06 -9.86
CA PHE A 152 -19.30 32.30 -10.62
C PHE A 152 -20.38 32.54 -11.67
N ILE A 153 -20.77 31.52 -12.43
CA ILE A 153 -21.83 31.67 -13.44
C ILE A 153 -23.17 31.95 -12.76
N SER A 154 -23.58 31.18 -11.76
CA SER A 154 -24.89 31.32 -11.11
C SER A 154 -25.07 32.65 -10.39
N PHE A 155 -24.03 33.20 -9.75
CA PHE A 155 -24.12 34.51 -9.09
C PHE A 155 -23.92 35.70 -10.04
N HIS A 156 -23.32 35.49 -11.21
CA HIS A 156 -23.22 36.53 -12.24
C HIS A 156 -24.47 36.61 -13.13
N SER A 157 -25.10 35.46 -13.46
CA SER A 157 -26.34 35.40 -14.26
C SER A 157 -27.60 35.88 -13.53
N ILE A 158 -27.54 36.17 -12.24
CA ILE A 158 -28.66 36.71 -11.45
C ILE A 158 -28.72 38.24 -11.47
N LEU A 159 -27.73 38.91 -12.07
CA LEU A 159 -27.66 40.38 -12.13
C LEU A 159 -28.05 41.02 -13.48
N ASP A 160 -28.47 40.22 -14.47
CA ASP A 160 -29.03 40.68 -15.77
C ASP A 160 -30.48 40.18 -15.93
#